data_AF-A0A7K4UI23-F1
#
_entry.id   AF-A0A7K4UI23-F1
#
_cell.length_a   1.000
_cell.length_b   1.000
_cell.length_c   1.000
_cell.angle_alpha   90.00
_cell.angle_beta   90.00
_cell.angle_gamma   90.00
#
_symmetry.space_group_name_H-M   'P 1'
#
loop_
_entity.id
_entity.type
_entity.pdbx_description
1 polymer ?
#
loop_
_entity_poly.entity_id
_entity_poly.type
_entity_poly.pdbx_seq_one_letter_code
_entity_poly.pdbx_strand_id
1 'polypeptide(L)' 'LLEGAHVVKDPFTPDKDKFLITGSHWSLCSRAVCVGTDCGLFYSKSFCLPCVKENLKAFPLEIQEDVDKRKPQQK' A
#
# COMPACT_ATOMS: atom_id res chain seq x y z
N LEU A 1 -0.36 -14.02 -5.66
CA LEU A 1 -0.16 -12.66 -5.11
C LEU A 1 1.20 -12.17 -5.57
N LEU A 2 1.24 -10.99 -6.19
CA LEU A 2 2.47 -10.42 -6.77
C LEU A 2 3.42 -9.83 -5.70
N GLU A 3 2.91 -9.60 -4.49
CA GLU A 3 3.68 -9.20 -3.30
C GLU A 3 3.46 -10.20 -2.16
N GLY A 4 4.39 -10.23 -1.19
CA GLY A 4 4.21 -11.01 0.03
C GLY A 4 3.01 -10.49 0.81
N ALA A 5 2.00 -11.34 0.98
CA ALA A 5 0.75 -10.97 1.63
C ALA A 5 0.42 -11.91 2.78
N HIS A 6 -0.08 -11.31 3.86
CA HIS A 6 -0.62 -12.01 5.00
C HIS A 6 -2.05 -12.41 4.67
N VAL A 7 -2.28 -13.72 4.60
CA VAL A 7 -3.57 -14.33 4.31
C VAL A 7 -4.06 -15.08 5.53
N VAL A 8 -5.32 -14.85 5.88
CA VAL A 8 -6.04 -15.62 6.88
C VAL A 8 -7.17 -16.36 6.20
N LYS A 9 -7.55 -17.51 6.72
CA LYS A 9 -8.79 -18.16 6.29
C LYS A 9 -9.95 -17.22 6.57
N ASP A 10 -10.85 -17.05 5.60
CA ASP A 10 -12.00 -16.18 5.77
C ASP A 10 -12.87 -16.69 6.94
N PRO A 11 -13.01 -15.92 8.04
CA PRO A 11 -13.82 -16.32 9.17
C PRO A 11 -15.32 -16.01 8.97
N PHE A 12 -15.67 -15.25 7.93
CA PHE A 12 -17.04 -14.78 7.68
C PHE A 12 -17.79 -15.66 6.68
N THR A 13 -17.07 -16.38 5.80
CA THR A 13 -17.69 -17.31 4.87
C THR A 13 -17.44 -18.77 5.29
N PRO A 14 -18.47 -19.62 5.40
CA PRO A 14 -18.29 -21.04 5.74
C PRO A 14 -17.61 -21.88 4.64
N ASP A 15 -17.42 -21.30 3.46
CA ASP A 15 -16.77 -21.90 2.31
C ASP A 15 -15.25 -22.01 2.54
N LYS A 16 -14.70 -23.23 2.48
CA LYS A 16 -13.37 -23.53 3.02
C LYS A 16 -12.21 -23.01 2.16
N ASP A 17 -12.51 -22.53 0.96
CA ASP A 17 -11.50 -22.13 -0.04
C ASP A 17 -11.37 -20.60 -0.19
N LYS A 18 -12.03 -19.82 0.67
CA LYS A 18 -11.88 -18.36 0.70
C LYS A 18 -10.86 -17.92 1.75
N PHE A 19 -10.00 -16.99 1.35
CA PHE A 19 -9.00 -16.35 2.21
C PHE A 19 -9.18 -14.84 2.16
N LEU A 20 -8.89 -14.19 3.27
CA LEU A 20 -8.83 -12.74 3.38
C LEU A 20 -7.38 -12.30 3.42
N ILE A 21 -7.05 -11.28 2.62
CA ILE A 21 -5.76 -10.62 2.68
C ILE A 21 -5.85 -9.55 3.77
N THR A 22 -5.13 -9.74 4.88
CA THR A 22 -5.13 -8.81 6.03
C THR A 22 -4.04 -7.75 5.93
N GLY A 23 -3.07 -7.92 5.03
CA GLY A 23 -2.04 -6.94 4.78
C GLY A 23 -0.92 -7.47 3.90
N SER A 24 0.03 -6.60 3.59
CA SER A 24 1.25 -6.91 2.84
C SER A 24 2.42 -6.08 3.40
N HIS A 25 3.61 -6.22 2.82
CA HIS A 25 4.77 -5.37 3.15
C HIS A 25 5.01 -4.32 2.06
N TRP A 26 5.46 -3.13 2.45
CA TRP A 26 5.83 -2.08 1.49
C TRP A 26 7.08 -2.49 0.71
N SER A 27 7.08 -2.27 -0.59
CA SER A 27 8.09 -2.83 -1.49
C SER A 27 9.51 -2.29 -1.30
N LEU A 28 9.70 -1.11 -0.68
CA LEU A 28 11.02 -0.53 -0.45
C LEU A 28 11.56 -0.75 0.97
N CYS A 29 10.69 -0.65 1.98
CA CYS A 29 11.12 -0.70 3.38
C CYS A 29 10.71 -1.98 4.12
N SER A 30 9.95 -2.87 3.47
CA SER A 30 9.40 -4.12 4.03
C SER A 30 8.62 -3.94 5.34
N ARG A 31 8.21 -2.71 5.69
CA ARG A 31 7.34 -2.46 6.84
C ARG A 31 5.92 -2.90 6.52
N ALA A 32 5.15 -3.26 7.55
CA ALA A 32 3.74 -3.62 7.38
C ALA A 32 2.97 -2.49 6.68
N VAL A 33 2.19 -2.86 5.67
CA VAL A 33 1.34 -1.96 4.90
C VAL A 33 0.14 -1.57 5.75
N CYS A 34 -0.08 -0.26 5.88
CA CYS A 34 -1.39 0.25 6.25
C CYS A 34 -2.29 0.17 5.01
N VAL A 35 -3.49 -0.39 5.17
CA VAL A 35 -4.47 -0.59 4.08
C VAL A 35 -5.19 0.72 3.69
N GLY A 36 -4.94 1.80 4.41
CA GLY A 36 -5.51 3.12 4.12
C GLY A 36 -4.76 3.86 3.01
N THR A 37 -5.52 4.56 2.16
CA THR A 37 -5.00 5.45 1.11
C THR A 37 -4.14 6.59 1.65
N ASP A 38 -4.25 6.87 2.93
CA ASP A 38 -3.50 7.93 3.64
C ASP A 38 -2.07 7.50 4.01
N CYS A 39 -1.73 6.22 3.85
CA CYS A 39 -0.45 5.67 4.30
C CYS A 39 0.52 5.33 3.16
N GLY A 40 0.03 5.25 1.92
CA GLY A 40 0.86 4.96 0.75
C GLY A 40 0.05 4.93 -0.54
N LEU A 41 0.70 4.47 -1.60
CA LEU A 41 0.11 4.35 -2.92
C LEU A 41 0.54 3.05 -3.61
N PHE A 42 -0.28 2.61 -4.56
CA PHE A 42 0.04 1.50 -5.44
C PHE A 42 0.31 2.06 -6.85
N TYR A 43 1.43 1.64 -7.46
CA TYR A 43 1.73 1.91 -8.86
C TYR A 43 2.01 0.60 -9.61
N SER A 44 3.26 0.14 -9.59
CA SER A 44 3.64 -1.23 -10.00
C SER A 44 3.70 -2.18 -8.81
N LYS A 45 3.85 -1.60 -7.61
CA LYS A 45 4.01 -2.22 -6.30
C LYS A 45 3.46 -1.27 -5.23
N SER A 46 3.31 -1.76 -4.01
CA SER A 46 2.85 -0.96 -2.86
C SER A 46 4.02 -0.17 -2.26
N PHE A 47 3.90 1.16 -2.18
CA PHE A 47 4.92 2.03 -1.59
C PHE A 47 4.39 2.91 -0.46
N CYS A 48 5.15 2.96 0.63
CA CYS A 48 4.82 3.82 1.78
C CYS A 48 5.02 5.29 1.42
N LEU A 49 4.23 6.22 1.97
CA LEU A 49 4.41 7.66 1.66
C LEU A 49 5.84 8.17 1.92
N PRO A 50 6.53 7.80 3.03
CA PRO A 50 7.94 8.15 3.20
C PRO A 50 8.82 7.67 2.04
N CYS A 51 8.65 6.40 1.66
CA CYS A 51 9.38 5.74 0.59
C CYS A 51 9.17 6.46 -0.76
N VAL A 52 7.93 6.89 -1.02
CA VAL A 52 7.57 7.66 -2.22
C VAL A 52 8.25 9.03 -2.19
N LYS A 53 8.21 9.75 -1.07
CA LYS A 53 8.82 11.08 -0.94
C LYS A 53 10.35 11.03 -1.13
N GLU A 54 11.00 10.03 -0.55
CA GLU A 54 12.45 9.83 -0.69
C GLU A 54 12.86 9.51 -2.14
N ASN A 55 11.97 8.84 -2.89
CA ASN A 55 12.22 8.39 -4.25
C ASN A 55 11.38 9.13 -5.30
N LEU A 56 10.84 10.31 -4.98
CA LEU A 56 9.78 10.98 -5.75
C LEU A 56 10.18 11.19 -7.22
N LYS A 57 11.45 11.53 -7.45
CA LYS A 57 12.02 11.79 -8.79
C LYS A 57 12.09 10.55 -9.68
N ALA A 58 12.01 9.34 -9.10
CA ALA A 58 11.98 8.08 -9.86
C ALA A 58 10.56 7.71 -10.31
N PHE A 59 9.54 8.41 -9.83
CA PHE A 59 8.15 8.18 -10.24
C PHE A 59 7.77 9.05 -11.45
N PRO A 60 6.78 8.63 -12.26
CA PRO A 60 6.20 9.47 -13.32
C PRO A 60 5.65 10.80 -12.77
N LEU A 61 5.59 11.83 -13.63
CA LEU A 61 5.18 13.19 -13.25
C LEU A 61 3.78 13.21 -12.63
N GLU A 62 2.87 12.35 -13.08
CA GLU A 62 1.51 12.24 -12.56
C GLU A 62 1.49 11.89 -11.06
N ILE A 63 2.39 11.00 -10.63
CA ILE A 63 2.52 10.61 -9.22
C ILE A 63 3.22 11.71 -8.42
N GLN A 64 4.21 12.38 -9.02
CA GLN A 64 4.88 13.50 -8.36
C GLN A 64 3.86 14.59 -8.01
N GLU A 65 3.00 14.96 -8.97
CA GLU A 65 1.95 15.95 -8.76
C GLU A 65 0.86 15.52 -7.77
N ASP A 66 0.44 14.25 -7.76
CA ASP A 66 -0.55 13.74 -6.80
C ASP A 66 0.00 13.79 -5.37
N VAL A 67 1.25 13.35 -5.16
CA VAL A 67 1.88 13.35 -3.83
C VAL A 67 2.02 14.76 -3.27
N ASP A 68 2.31 15.76 -4.12
CA ASP A 68 2.36 17.17 -3.71
C ASP A 68 0.97 17.75 -3.36
N LYS A 69 -0.10 17.24 -4.00
CA LYS A 69 -1.49 17.64 -3.71
C LYS A 69 -2.02 16.99 -2.44
N ARG A 70 -1.49 15.83 -2.03
CA ARG A 70 -1.77 15.18 -0.75
C ARG A 70 -1.11 15.91 0.42
N LYS A 71 -1.51 17.15 0.68
CA LYS A 71 -1.26 17.79 1.97
C LYS A 71 -2.09 17.07 3.03
N PRO A 72 -1.53 16.76 4.22
CA PRO A 72 -2.31 16.18 5.28
C PRO A 72 -3.45 17.15 5.60
N GLN A 73 -4.70 16.72 5.37
CA GLN A 73 -5.84 17.39 5.98
C GLN A 73 -5.65 17.19 7.49
N GLN A 74 -5.15 18.22 8.17
CA GLN A 74 -5.17 18.29 9.62
C GLN A 74 -6.63 18.13 10.03
N LYS A 75 -6.92 17.01 10.69
CA LYS A 75 -8.20 16.78 11.35
C LYS A 75 -8.09 17.20 12.80
#